data_AF-A0AAV4ITA0-F1
#
_entry.id   AF-A0AAV4ITA0-F1
#
_cell.length_a   1.000
_cell.length_b   1.000
_cell.length_c   1.000
_cell.angle_alpha   90.00
_cell.angle_beta   90.00
_cell.angle_gamma   90.00
#
_symmetry.space_group_name_H-M   'P 1'
#
loop_
_entity.id
_entity.type
_entity.pdbx_description
1 polymer ?
#
loop_
_entity_poly.entity_id
_entity_poly.type
_entity_poly.pdbx_seq_one_letter_code
_entity_poly.pdbx_strand_id
1 'polypeptide(L)'
;MSSKLLSALFLLLFAHCGMHLLAADEDIKFMKFVASFTCSKNFLLSKKDYFIIQFEIAKENESHPLDSNGGPNFYYTRNGSHVFACSGFDNVTGNCTDRAGIPDACSCQMQSAGVYRLSFNKTTDILDSKEYVYLSWADAWLNSSTGPNLTYQFPEVRASGGGFSHLEMALICALPIAGTIVLGYIALYIEKKRKSGYFDEANHAPSSSFYSLEYTRRRIYWGD
;
A
#
# COMPACT_ATOMS: atom_id res chain seq x y z
N MET A 1 -32.52 23.74 44.39
CA MET A 1 -31.37 24.10 43.53
C MET A 1 -31.89 24.64 42.22
N SER A 2 -31.46 25.85 41.83
CA SER A 2 -31.93 26.55 40.62
C SER A 2 -31.39 25.89 39.34
N SER A 3 -32.21 25.76 38.30
CA SER A 3 -31.82 25.16 37.01
C SER A 3 -30.63 25.87 36.36
N LYS A 4 -30.40 27.14 36.70
CA LYS A 4 -29.23 27.92 36.26
C LYS A 4 -27.92 27.41 36.84
N LEU A 5 -27.95 26.87 38.06
CA LEU A 5 -26.76 26.31 38.72
C LEU A 5 -26.35 24.97 38.09
N LEU A 6 -27.33 24.16 37.69
CA LEU A 6 -27.08 22.86 37.05
C LEU A 6 -26.49 23.04 35.63
N SER A 7 -26.99 24.03 34.87
CA SER A 7 -26.49 24.34 33.53
C SER A 7 -25.06 24.92 33.55
N ALA A 8 -24.73 25.76 34.54
CA ALA A 8 -23.37 26.26 34.72
C ALA A 8 -22.37 25.15 35.10
N LEU A 9 -22.78 24.20 35.95
CA LEU A 9 -21.94 23.05 36.32
C LEU A 9 -21.68 22.11 35.12
N PHE A 10 -22.68 21.91 34.27
CA PHE A 10 -22.56 21.07 33.07
C PHE A 10 -21.60 21.68 32.03
N LEU A 11 -21.63 23.00 31.83
CA LEU A 11 -20.69 23.69 30.94
C LEU A 11 -19.25 23.69 31.47
N LEU A 12 -19.06 23.78 32.79
CA LEU A 12 -17.73 23.66 33.42
C LEU A 12 -17.17 22.23 33.33
N LEU A 13 -18.01 21.20 33.46
CA LEU A 13 -17.62 19.80 33.26
C LEU A 13 -17.26 19.51 31.79
N PHE A 14 -17.97 20.08 30.82
CA PHE A 14 -17.59 19.97 29.40
C PHE A 14 -16.30 20.73 29.06
N ALA A 15 -16.05 21.88 29.70
CA ALA A 15 -14.81 22.63 29.50
C ALA A 15 -13.57 21.94 30.12
N HIS A 16 -13.73 21.19 31.22
CA HIS A 16 -12.64 20.40 31.81
C HIS A 16 -12.48 18.99 31.22
N CYS A 17 -13.52 18.38 30.65
CA CYS A 17 -13.41 17.09 29.95
C CYS A 17 -13.03 17.21 28.46
N GLY A 18 -13.08 18.40 27.86
CA GLY A 18 -12.88 18.59 26.42
C GLY A 18 -11.43 18.74 25.95
N MET A 19 -10.44 18.85 26.85
CA MET A 19 -9.04 19.18 26.49
C MET A 19 -8.00 18.12 26.88
N HIS A 20 -8.43 16.88 27.12
CA HIS A 20 -7.57 15.72 26.85
C HIS A 20 -7.98 15.13 25.50
N LEU A 21 -8.06 15.99 24.47
CA LEU A 21 -8.03 15.53 23.10
C LEU A 21 -6.63 14.96 22.91
N LEU A 22 -6.57 13.64 22.81
CA LEU A 22 -5.39 12.83 22.56
C LEU A 22 -4.45 13.60 21.63
N ALA A 23 -3.30 14.03 22.16
CA ALA A 23 -2.18 14.37 21.31
C ALA A 23 -1.92 13.11 20.50
N ALA A 24 -2.38 13.10 19.25
CA ALA A 24 -1.95 12.09 18.31
C ALA A 24 -0.42 12.17 18.34
N ASP A 25 0.21 11.04 18.63
CA ASP A 25 1.65 10.89 18.70
C ASP A 25 2.24 11.40 17.35
N GLU A 26 2.62 12.68 17.31
CA GLU A 26 3.07 13.38 16.09
C GLU A 26 4.46 12.89 15.65
N ASP A 27 5.10 12.05 16.47
CA ASP A 27 6.49 11.65 16.31
C ASP A 27 6.69 10.72 15.11
N ILE A 28 5.66 9.97 14.64
CA ILE A 28 5.77 9.10 13.45
C ILE A 28 4.84 9.57 12.34
N LYS A 29 5.39 9.68 11.13
CA LYS A 29 4.66 10.03 9.92
C LYS A 29 4.89 9.00 8.82
N PHE A 30 3.81 8.44 8.27
CA PHE A 30 3.93 7.61 7.06
C PHE A 30 4.36 8.49 5.87
N MET A 31 5.39 8.05 5.16
CA MET A 31 5.96 8.82 4.05
C MET A 31 5.55 8.24 2.70
N LYS A 32 5.93 6.99 2.43
CA LYS A 32 5.66 6.38 1.13
C LYS A 32 5.68 4.86 1.17
N PHE A 33 4.97 4.29 0.20
CA PHE A 33 5.04 2.89 -0.19
C PHE A 33 5.56 2.80 -1.62
N VAL A 34 6.53 1.92 -1.85
CA VAL A 34 7.07 1.58 -3.18
C VAL A 34 7.05 0.07 -3.31
N ALA A 35 6.65 -0.46 -4.45
CA ALA A 35 6.75 -1.88 -4.72
C ALA A 35 7.34 -2.15 -6.10
N SER A 36 8.07 -3.25 -6.24
CA SER A 36 8.43 -3.78 -7.53
C SER A 36 7.24 -4.55 -8.11
N PHE A 37 7.04 -4.44 -9.41
CA PHE A 37 5.99 -5.17 -10.10
C PHE A 37 6.61 -5.90 -11.28
N THR A 38 7.03 -7.15 -11.07
CA THR A 38 7.74 -7.94 -12.08
C THR A 38 6.85 -8.24 -13.29
N CYS A 39 5.54 -8.47 -13.07
CA CYS A 39 4.64 -8.95 -14.12
C CYS A 39 3.32 -8.18 -14.26
N SER A 40 2.77 -7.67 -13.17
CA SER A 40 1.48 -6.98 -13.17
C SER A 40 1.48 -5.88 -12.14
N LYS A 41 0.89 -4.73 -12.44
CA LYS A 41 0.73 -3.64 -11.46
C LYS A 41 -0.39 -3.91 -10.44
N ASN A 42 -1.15 -4.98 -10.61
CA ASN A 42 -2.32 -5.28 -9.77
C ASN A 42 -2.01 -6.19 -8.59
N PHE A 43 -0.89 -6.92 -8.61
CA PHE A 43 -0.51 -7.84 -7.55
C PHE A 43 1.01 -8.03 -7.51
N LEU A 44 1.55 -8.43 -6.36
CA LEU A 44 2.95 -8.77 -6.20
C LEU A 44 3.17 -10.28 -6.32
N LEU A 45 4.31 -10.69 -6.88
CA LEU A 45 4.71 -12.09 -6.99
C LEU A 45 5.62 -12.49 -5.83
N SER A 46 5.15 -13.47 -5.04
CA SER A 46 5.90 -14.04 -3.93
C SER A 46 7.32 -14.49 -4.33
N LYS A 47 8.30 -14.11 -3.51
CA LYS A 47 9.75 -14.37 -3.63
C LYS A 47 10.42 -13.73 -4.85
N LYS A 48 9.72 -12.86 -5.58
CA LYS A 48 10.24 -12.16 -6.76
C LYS A 48 10.14 -10.66 -6.61
N ASP A 49 8.98 -10.19 -6.17
CA ASP A 49 8.76 -8.78 -5.91
C ASP A 49 9.15 -8.42 -4.48
N TYR A 50 9.44 -7.14 -4.28
CA TYR A 50 9.68 -6.53 -2.98
C TYR A 50 8.82 -5.29 -2.81
N PHE A 51 8.65 -4.84 -1.59
CA PHE A 51 8.15 -3.52 -1.29
C PHE A 51 9.02 -2.81 -0.27
N ILE A 52 8.98 -1.49 -0.31
CA ILE A 52 9.66 -0.58 0.60
C ILE A 52 8.61 0.32 1.20
N ILE A 53 8.56 0.32 2.52
CA ILE A 53 7.73 1.25 3.29
C ILE A 53 8.64 2.21 4.03
N GLN A 54 8.26 3.48 4.06
CA GLN A 54 9.03 4.51 4.73
C GLN A 54 8.16 5.29 5.71
N PHE A 55 8.74 5.51 6.89
CA PHE A 55 8.24 6.41 7.91
C PHE A 55 9.28 7.49 8.17
N GLU A 56 8.82 8.67 8.52
CA GLU A 56 9.61 9.74 9.08
C GLU A 56 9.34 9.81 10.57
N ILE A 57 10.39 10.00 11.36
CA ILE A 57 10.33 10.07 12.80
C ILE A 57 11.07 11.30 13.26
N ALA A 58 10.39 12.15 14.02
CA ALA A 58 11.00 13.30 14.67
C ALA A 58 11.36 12.93 16.11
N LYS A 59 12.56 13.31 16.54
CA LYS A 59 13.03 13.20 17.91
C LYS A 59 12.48 14.38 18.68
N GLU A 60 11.21 14.33 19.07
CA GLU A 60 10.58 15.45 19.78
C GLU A 60 10.67 15.29 21.30
N ASN A 61 10.68 14.06 21.82
CA ASN A 61 10.55 13.82 23.27
C ASN A 61 11.61 12.88 23.85
N GLU A 62 12.06 13.19 25.07
CA GLU A 62 12.98 12.33 25.86
C GLU A 62 12.39 10.95 26.18
N SER A 63 11.06 10.81 26.09
CA SER A 63 10.32 9.58 26.37
C SER A 63 10.56 8.48 25.32
N HIS A 64 10.97 8.84 24.10
CA HIS A 64 11.12 7.92 22.99
C HIS A 64 12.55 8.01 22.43
N PRO A 65 13.52 7.30 23.04
CA PRO A 65 14.89 7.33 22.56
C PRO A 65 14.97 6.74 21.14
N LEU A 66 15.78 7.36 20.28
CA LEU A 66 16.04 6.88 18.92
C LEU A 66 17.38 6.17 18.87
N ASP A 67 17.47 5.06 19.60
CA ASP A 67 18.65 4.22 19.71
C ASP A 67 18.30 2.72 19.71
N SER A 68 19.27 1.86 19.97
CA SER A 68 19.10 0.40 20.00
C SER A 68 18.17 -0.11 21.09
N ASN A 69 18.03 0.64 22.18
CA ASN A 69 17.42 0.16 23.42
C ASN A 69 15.99 0.64 23.60
N GLY A 70 15.58 1.69 22.90
CA GLY A 70 14.18 2.10 22.88
C GLY A 70 13.71 2.70 21.56
N GLY A 71 14.52 2.63 20.50
CA GLY A 71 14.10 3.06 19.17
C GLY A 71 12.91 2.26 18.61
N PRO A 72 12.15 2.85 17.69
CA PRO A 72 11.03 2.17 17.07
C PRO A 72 11.49 1.07 16.12
N ASN A 73 10.77 -0.05 16.16
CA ASN A 73 11.03 -1.24 15.39
C ASN A 73 9.89 -1.51 14.40
N PHE A 74 10.24 -2.09 13.26
CA PHE A 74 9.25 -2.56 12.31
C PHE A 74 8.68 -3.90 12.75
N TYR A 75 7.37 -3.99 12.65
CA TYR A 75 6.62 -5.21 12.87
C TYR A 75 5.67 -5.41 11.70
N TYR A 76 5.27 -6.66 11.49
CA TYR A 76 4.18 -6.97 10.58
C TYR A 76 3.30 -8.08 11.15
N THR A 77 2.08 -8.21 10.63
CA THR A 77 1.20 -9.32 10.98
C THR A 77 1.39 -10.47 10.00
N ARG A 78 1.23 -11.70 10.50
CA ARG A 78 1.23 -12.91 9.67
C ARG A 78 0.27 -13.90 10.30
N ASN A 79 -0.78 -14.27 9.58
CA ASN A 79 -1.88 -15.08 10.08
C ASN A 79 -2.46 -14.50 11.38
N GLY A 80 -2.60 -13.17 11.43
CA GLY A 80 -3.08 -12.45 12.62
C GLY A 80 -2.11 -12.39 13.81
N SER A 81 -0.91 -12.97 13.69
CA SER A 81 0.14 -12.89 14.72
C SER A 81 1.12 -11.78 14.41
N HIS A 82 1.58 -11.07 15.43
CA HIS A 82 2.56 -9.99 15.28
C HIS A 82 3.98 -10.56 15.24
N VAL A 83 4.76 -10.14 14.25
CA VAL A 83 6.11 -10.63 13.99
C VAL A 83 7.06 -9.44 13.97
N PHE A 84 8.11 -9.52 14.78
CA PHE A 84 9.22 -8.57 14.73
C PHE A 84 9.94 -8.71 13.38
N ALA A 85 10.10 -7.61 12.66
CA ALA A 85 10.80 -7.58 11.39
C ALA A 85 12.27 -7.26 11.59
N CYS A 86 12.57 -6.01 11.94
CA CYS A 86 13.90 -5.50 12.15
C CYS A 86 13.87 -4.09 12.77
N SER A 87 15.02 -3.65 13.28
CA SER A 87 15.27 -2.27 13.68
C SER A 87 16.03 -1.52 12.59
N GLY A 88 15.77 -0.23 12.44
CA GLY A 88 16.63 0.67 11.65
C GLY A 88 17.93 1.06 12.37
N PHE A 89 18.01 0.80 13.67
CA PHE A 89 19.16 1.14 14.51
C PHE A 89 20.03 -0.10 14.76
N ASP A 90 21.34 0.10 14.87
CA ASP A 90 22.28 -0.96 15.23
C ASP A 90 22.11 -1.35 16.69
N ASN A 91 21.81 -2.61 16.97
CA ASN A 91 21.51 -3.09 18.33
C ASN A 91 22.65 -2.92 19.35
N VAL A 92 23.89 -2.71 18.90
CA VAL A 92 25.06 -2.61 19.78
C VAL A 92 25.41 -1.16 20.06
N THR A 93 25.46 -0.34 19.01
CA THR A 93 25.90 1.06 19.08
C THR A 93 24.75 2.05 19.23
N GLY A 94 23.52 1.62 18.95
CA GLY A 94 22.35 2.49 18.88
C GLY A 94 22.34 3.44 17.69
N ASN A 95 23.34 3.34 16.80
CA ASN A 95 23.45 4.23 15.67
C ASN A 95 22.45 3.89 14.57
N CYS A 96 21.97 4.93 13.90
CA CYS A 96 21.19 4.83 12.69
C CYS A 96 21.98 4.06 11.60
N THR A 97 21.46 2.94 11.10
CA THR A 97 22.14 2.14 10.07
C THR A 97 21.45 2.22 8.73
N ASP A 98 22.17 2.68 7.71
CA ASP A 98 21.64 2.68 6.35
C ASP A 98 21.87 1.33 5.67
N ARG A 99 20.78 0.61 5.45
CA ARG A 99 20.73 -0.67 4.72
C ARG A 99 19.80 -0.59 3.51
N ALA A 100 19.62 0.61 2.94
CA ALA A 100 18.74 0.81 1.81
C ALA A 100 19.17 -0.07 0.62
N GLY A 101 18.20 -0.73 -0.02
CA GLY A 101 18.44 -1.64 -1.14
C GLY A 101 18.83 -3.07 -0.75
N ILE A 102 19.11 -3.36 0.53
CA ILE A 102 19.30 -4.73 1.00
C ILE A 102 17.93 -5.40 1.16
N PRO A 103 17.68 -6.59 0.58
CA PRO A 103 16.43 -7.31 0.76
C PRO A 103 16.20 -7.70 2.23
N ASP A 104 14.95 -7.64 2.67
CA ASP A 104 14.52 -8.06 4.02
C ASP A 104 15.28 -7.36 5.16
N ALA A 105 15.59 -6.07 4.95
CA ALA A 105 16.34 -5.24 5.87
C ALA A 105 15.63 -3.92 6.19
N CYS A 106 15.90 -3.42 7.38
CA CYS A 106 15.50 -2.10 7.82
C CYS A 106 16.68 -1.13 7.66
N SER A 107 16.38 0.09 7.20
CA SER A 107 17.34 1.17 7.07
C SER A 107 16.86 2.39 7.84
N CYS A 108 17.80 3.10 8.44
CA CYS A 108 17.63 4.41 9.04
C CYS A 108 18.53 5.41 8.31
N GLN A 109 17.99 6.59 7.99
CA GLN A 109 18.74 7.71 7.42
C GLN A 109 18.34 9.01 8.12
N MET A 110 19.30 9.74 8.69
CA MET A 110 19.05 11.08 9.23
C MET A 110 18.78 12.06 8.07
N GLN A 111 17.60 12.68 8.07
CA GLN A 111 17.22 13.69 7.06
C GLN A 111 17.67 15.09 7.49
N SER A 112 17.48 15.41 8.77
CA SER A 112 17.94 16.64 9.42
C SER A 112 18.22 16.36 10.90
N ALA A 113 18.72 17.35 11.63
CA ALA A 113 18.98 17.20 13.07
C ALA A 113 17.70 16.73 13.79
N GLY A 114 17.74 15.55 14.39
CA GLY A 114 16.61 14.96 15.11
C GLY A 114 15.52 14.35 14.23
N VAL A 115 15.62 14.37 12.89
CA VAL A 115 14.60 13.78 12.01
C VAL A 115 15.21 12.62 11.22
N TYR A 116 14.58 11.46 11.34
CA TYR A 116 15.05 10.21 10.75
C TYR A 116 14.02 9.65 9.80
N ARG A 117 14.49 9.14 8.66
CA ARG A 117 13.70 8.31 7.76
C ARG A 117 14.01 6.86 8.05
N LEU A 118 13.03 6.14 8.54
CA LEU A 118 13.09 4.69 8.66
C LEU A 118 12.45 4.05 7.43
N SER A 119 13.06 2.98 6.95
CA SER A 119 12.50 2.22 5.85
C SER A 119 12.63 0.72 6.08
N PHE A 120 11.65 -0.03 5.61
CA PHE A 120 11.64 -1.47 5.63
C PHE A 120 11.50 -1.98 4.20
N ASN A 121 12.54 -2.65 3.72
CA ASN A 121 12.54 -3.34 2.44
C ASN A 121 12.27 -4.82 2.70
N LYS A 122 11.21 -5.36 2.12
CA LYS A 122 10.79 -6.74 2.33
C LYS A 122 10.50 -7.43 1.01
N THR A 123 11.10 -8.61 0.85
CA THR A 123 10.74 -9.54 -0.20
C THR A 123 9.35 -10.09 0.09
N THR A 124 8.50 -10.09 -0.92
CA THR A 124 7.10 -10.49 -0.77
C THR A 124 6.98 -11.99 -0.48
N ASP A 125 6.15 -12.34 0.49
CA ASP A 125 5.75 -13.71 0.77
C ASP A 125 4.23 -13.81 0.62
N ILE A 126 3.72 -14.95 0.16
CA ILE A 126 2.28 -15.19 0.06
C ILE A 126 1.60 -15.12 1.42
N LEU A 127 2.32 -15.48 2.49
CA LEU A 127 1.82 -15.43 3.86
C LEU A 127 1.64 -14.01 4.39
N ASP A 128 2.22 -13.01 3.71
CA ASP A 128 2.11 -11.60 4.10
C ASP A 128 1.02 -10.88 3.27
N SER A 129 0.27 -11.60 2.44
CA SER A 129 -0.79 -11.02 1.60
C SER A 129 -1.92 -10.45 2.46
N LYS A 130 -2.24 -9.17 2.26
CA LYS A 130 -3.28 -8.42 3.02
C LYS A 130 -3.04 -8.27 4.52
N GLU A 131 -1.86 -8.65 4.98
CA GLU A 131 -1.42 -8.40 6.36
C GLU A 131 -0.99 -6.93 6.53
N TYR A 132 -0.63 -6.52 7.74
CA TYR A 132 -0.25 -5.14 8.06
C TYR A 132 1.22 -5.04 8.41
N VAL A 133 1.82 -3.90 8.13
CA VAL A 133 3.11 -3.47 8.67
C VAL A 133 2.92 -2.18 9.43
N TYR A 134 3.67 -2.05 10.50
CA TYR A 134 3.62 -0.89 11.34
C TYR A 134 4.95 -0.70 12.03
N LEU A 135 5.08 0.48 12.63
CA LEU A 135 6.25 0.89 13.37
C LEU A 135 5.81 1.08 14.82
N SER A 136 6.57 0.57 15.78
CA SER A 136 6.24 0.65 17.20
C SER A 136 7.49 0.74 18.05
N TRP A 137 7.47 1.55 19.10
CA TRP A 137 8.46 1.48 20.17
C TRP A 137 8.31 0.20 20.97
N ALA A 138 9.42 -0.21 21.61
CA ALA A 138 9.51 -1.47 22.34
C ALA A 138 8.59 -1.51 23.58
N ASP A 139 8.33 -0.35 24.18
CA ASP A 139 7.51 -0.16 25.39
C ASP A 139 6.01 0.07 25.08
N ALA A 140 5.70 0.67 23.94
CA ALA A 140 4.33 1.00 23.51
C ALA A 140 3.40 -0.22 23.38
N TRP A 141 3.97 -1.41 23.13
CA TRP A 141 3.18 -2.61 22.87
C TRP A 141 2.56 -3.24 24.12
N LEU A 142 3.13 -3.02 25.30
CA LEU A 142 2.65 -3.66 26.53
C LEU A 142 1.31 -3.08 27.03
N ASN A 143 0.90 -1.90 26.54
CA ASN A 143 -0.20 -1.15 27.13
C ASN A 143 -1.30 -0.70 26.15
N SER A 144 -1.16 -0.90 24.83
CA SER A 144 -2.15 -0.43 23.85
C SER A 144 -3.15 -1.53 23.47
N SER A 145 -4.36 -1.47 24.03
CA SER A 145 -5.52 -2.24 23.56
C SER A 145 -6.10 -1.72 22.25
N THR A 146 -5.62 -0.56 21.77
CA THR A 146 -6.11 0.14 20.57
C THR A 146 -5.29 -0.12 19.32
N GLY A 147 -4.24 -0.95 19.39
CA GLY A 147 -3.35 -1.20 18.27
C GLY A 147 -2.49 0.02 17.90
N PRO A 148 -1.49 -0.15 17.02
CA PRO A 148 -0.65 0.95 16.55
C PRO A 148 -1.47 1.91 15.67
N ASN A 149 -1.38 3.22 15.94
CA ASN A 149 -2.10 4.26 15.20
C ASN A 149 -1.68 4.37 13.72
N LEU A 150 -0.53 3.81 13.33
CA LEU A 150 0.01 3.86 11.98
C LEU A 150 0.26 2.47 11.45
N THR A 151 -0.76 1.93 10.78
CA THR A 151 -0.67 0.66 10.06
C THR A 151 -0.75 0.91 8.56
N TYR A 152 0.04 0.16 7.80
CA TYR A 152 -0.08 0.07 6.36
C TYR A 152 -0.44 -1.37 5.99
N GLN A 153 -1.48 -1.56 5.18
CA GLN A 153 -1.87 -2.90 4.73
C GLN A 153 -1.07 -3.28 3.49
N PHE A 154 -0.46 -4.47 3.50
CA PHE A 154 0.20 -5.02 2.34
C PHE A 154 -0.78 -5.24 1.18
N PRO A 155 -0.32 -5.01 -0.06
CA PRO A 155 -1.12 -5.34 -1.23
C PRO A 155 -1.31 -6.86 -1.35
N GLU A 156 -2.19 -7.27 -2.25
CA GLU A 156 -2.38 -8.67 -2.58
C GLU A 156 -1.10 -9.27 -3.17
N VAL A 157 -0.57 -10.30 -2.49
CA VAL A 157 0.54 -11.12 -2.96
C VAL A 157 -0.01 -12.43 -3.51
N ARG A 158 0.47 -12.84 -4.67
CA ARG A 158 0.13 -14.12 -5.30
C ARG A 158 1.35 -15.03 -5.34
N ALA A 159 1.10 -16.34 -5.30
CA ALA A 159 2.14 -17.33 -5.51
C ALA A 159 2.80 -17.09 -6.87
N SER A 160 4.13 -17.02 -6.90
CA SER A 160 4.85 -17.30 -8.13
C SER A 160 4.67 -18.80 -8.37
N GLY A 161 3.70 -19.19 -9.19
CA GLY A 161 3.24 -20.58 -9.30
C GLY A 161 4.41 -21.57 -9.31
N GLY A 162 4.53 -22.37 -8.25
CA GLY A 162 5.59 -23.35 -8.08
C GLY A 162 5.36 -24.49 -9.07
N GLY A 163 6.00 -24.43 -10.22
CA GLY A 163 5.87 -25.43 -11.27
C GLY A 163 5.90 -24.88 -12.69
N PHE A 164 5.72 -23.57 -12.87
CA PHE A 164 5.83 -22.97 -14.18
C PHE A 164 7.31 -22.77 -14.53
N SER A 165 7.73 -23.37 -15.64
CA SER A 165 9.07 -23.15 -16.21
C SER A 165 9.28 -21.66 -16.47
N HIS A 166 10.54 -21.18 -16.48
CA HIS A 166 10.86 -19.77 -16.78
C HIS A 166 10.14 -19.24 -18.05
N LEU A 167 9.85 -20.14 -19.00
CA LEU A 167 9.10 -19.88 -20.24
C LEU A 167 7.62 -19.54 -20.02
N GLU A 168 6.94 -20.22 -19.09
CA GLU A 168 5.50 -20.00 -18.87
C GLU A 168 5.24 -18.72 -18.09
N MET A 169 6.13 -18.35 -17.16
CA MET A 169 6.06 -17.00 -16.56
C MET A 169 6.36 -15.91 -17.59
N ALA A 170 7.33 -16.12 -18.49
CA ALA A 170 7.56 -15.18 -19.58
C ALA A 170 6.31 -15.03 -20.46
N LEU A 171 5.58 -16.13 -20.72
CA LEU A 171 4.32 -16.08 -21.46
C LEU A 171 3.25 -15.24 -20.74
N ILE A 172 3.02 -15.48 -19.45
CA ILE A 172 2.00 -14.75 -18.67
C ILE A 172 2.31 -13.24 -18.61
N CYS A 173 3.58 -12.88 -18.48
CA CYS A 173 3.99 -11.48 -18.41
C CYS A 173 4.10 -10.82 -19.81
N ALA A 174 4.26 -11.61 -20.89
CA ALA A 174 4.32 -11.12 -22.27
C ALA A 174 2.95 -11.08 -23.00
N LEU A 175 1.96 -11.87 -22.56
CA LEU A 175 0.62 -11.89 -23.16
C LEU A 175 -0.07 -10.52 -23.29
N PRO A 176 -0.01 -9.60 -22.30
CA PRO A 176 -0.58 -8.26 -22.48
C PRO A 176 0.18 -7.41 -23.52
N ILE A 177 1.50 -7.63 -23.67
CA ILE A 177 2.31 -6.94 -24.68
C ILE A 177 2.01 -7.52 -26.08
N ALA A 178 1.95 -8.83 -26.21
CA ALA A 178 1.59 -9.49 -27.46
C ALA A 178 0.16 -9.13 -27.90
N GLY A 179 -0.80 -9.09 -26.96
CA GLY A 179 -2.18 -8.72 -27.24
C GLY A 179 -2.32 -7.28 -27.76
N THR A 180 -1.59 -6.32 -27.18
CA THR A 180 -1.60 -4.93 -27.65
C THR A 180 -0.93 -4.77 -29.02
N ILE A 181 0.15 -5.51 -29.29
CA ILE A 181 0.80 -5.54 -30.61
C ILE A 181 -0.15 -6.12 -31.67
N VAL A 182 -0.81 -7.24 -31.38
CA VAL A 182 -1.75 -7.89 -32.32
C VAL A 182 -2.95 -6.98 -32.58
N LEU A 183 -3.54 -6.37 -31.55
CA LEU A 183 -4.64 -5.40 -31.72
C LEU A 183 -4.19 -4.18 -32.53
N GLY A 184 -2.97 -3.68 -32.29
CA GLY A 184 -2.38 -2.60 -33.09
C GLY A 184 -2.20 -2.99 -34.57
N TYR A 185 -1.71 -4.20 -34.84
CA TYR A 185 -1.60 -4.74 -36.20
C TYR A 185 -2.96 -4.89 -36.89
N ILE A 186 -3.97 -5.39 -36.17
CA ILE A 186 -5.34 -5.51 -36.69
C ILE A 186 -5.90 -4.11 -37.01
N ALA A 187 -5.72 -3.13 -36.13
CA ALA A 187 -6.17 -1.76 -36.36
C ALA A 187 -5.50 -1.13 -37.61
N LEU A 188 -4.18 -1.28 -37.74
CA LEU A 188 -3.42 -0.82 -38.92
C LEU A 188 -3.87 -1.54 -40.19
N TYR A 189 -4.15 -2.84 -40.12
CA TYR A 189 -4.64 -3.63 -41.26
C TYR A 189 -6.03 -3.16 -41.71
N ILE A 190 -6.96 -2.93 -40.76
CA ILE A 190 -8.30 -2.39 -41.04
C ILE A 190 -8.18 -1.00 -41.68
N GLU A 191 -7.34 -0.11 -41.15
CA GLU A 191 -7.15 1.23 -41.71
C GLU A 191 -6.57 1.18 -43.13
N LYS A 192 -5.62 0.27 -43.39
CA LYS A 192 -5.04 0.04 -44.72
C LYS A 192 -6.11 -0.44 -45.71
N LYS A 193 -6.97 -1.38 -45.32
CA LYS A 193 -8.08 -1.88 -46.15
C LYS A 193 -9.16 -0.82 -46.40
N ARG A 194 -9.42 0.07 -45.43
CA ARG A 194 -10.33 1.21 -45.61
C ARG A 194 -9.79 2.20 -46.66
N LYS A 195 -8.50 2.52 -46.62
CA LYS A 195 -7.87 3.45 -47.58
C LYS A 195 -7.74 2.86 -48.99
N SER A 196 -7.74 1.54 -49.14
CA SER A 196 -7.63 0.88 -50.45
C SER A 196 -8.97 0.72 -51.18
N GLY A 197 -10.06 1.33 -50.71
CA GLY A 197 -11.39 1.21 -51.34
C GLY A 197 -11.99 -0.20 -51.30
N TYR A 198 -11.44 -1.10 -50.47
CA TYR A 198 -11.89 -2.50 -50.42
C TYR A 198 -13.26 -2.67 -49.75
N PHE A 199 -13.84 -1.59 -49.23
CA PHE A 199 -15.16 -1.57 -48.56
C PHE A 199 -16.24 -0.82 -49.36
N ASP A 200 -16.00 -0.44 -50.61
CA ASP A 200 -16.95 0.36 -51.40
C ASP A 200 -18.03 -0.46 -52.15
N GLU A 201 -18.13 -1.77 -51.91
CA GLU A 201 -19.16 -2.63 -52.55
C GLU A 201 -19.93 -3.49 -51.55
N ALA A 202 -20.78 -2.85 -50.75
CA ALA A 202 -21.92 -3.50 -50.11
C ALA A 202 -23.14 -2.56 -50.05
N ASN A 203 -23.45 -1.90 -51.17
CA ASN A 203 -24.75 -1.27 -51.41
C ASN A 203 -25.79 -2.31 -51.85
N HIS A 204 -25.97 -3.38 -51.07
CA HIS A 204 -27.16 -4.21 -51.15
C HIS A 204 -27.83 -4.18 -49.77
N ALA A 205 -28.83 -3.30 -49.68
CA ALA A 205 -29.78 -3.28 -48.59
C ALA A 205 -30.50 -4.64 -48.53
N PRO A 206 -30.41 -5.40 -47.43
CA PRO A 206 -31.40 -6.42 -47.16
C PRO A 206 -32.66 -5.72 -46.64
N SER A 207 -33.74 -5.87 -47.39
CA SER A 207 -35.09 -5.59 -46.94
C SER A 207 -35.40 -6.40 -45.68
N SER A 208 -35.80 -5.68 -44.62
CA SER A 208 -36.76 -6.06 -43.58
C SER A 208 -36.70 -7.48 -42.98
N SER A 209 -36.25 -7.58 -41.73
CA SER A 209 -37.02 -8.13 -40.60
C SER A 209 -36.15 -8.24 -39.34
N PHE A 210 -36.68 -7.79 -38.19
CA PHE A 210 -36.41 -8.15 -36.78
C PHE A 210 -34.94 -8.44 -36.36
N TYR A 211 -34.32 -7.77 -35.39
CA TYR A 211 -34.68 -7.71 -33.97
C TYR A 211 -34.26 -6.38 -33.32
N SER A 212 -35.16 -5.82 -32.50
CA SER A 212 -34.87 -4.75 -31.54
C SER A 212 -33.99 -5.32 -30.41
N LEU A 213 -32.71 -4.96 -30.37
CA LEU A 213 -31.88 -5.08 -29.18
C LEU A 213 -31.91 -3.73 -28.46
N GLU A 214 -32.76 -3.66 -27.43
CA GLU A 214 -32.78 -2.56 -26.47
C GLU A 214 -31.39 -2.37 -25.86
N TYR A 215 -30.88 -1.15 -26.01
CA TYR A 215 -29.63 -0.70 -25.44
C TYR A 215 -29.88 -0.37 -23.95
N THR A 216 -29.69 -1.35 -23.06
CA THR A 216 -29.77 -1.12 -21.61
C THR A 216 -28.58 -0.29 -21.13
N ARG A 217 -28.76 1.03 -21.19
CA ARG A 217 -27.88 2.05 -20.62
C ARG A 217 -27.90 1.95 -19.09
N ARG A 218 -27.01 1.13 -18.48
CA ARG A 218 -26.77 1.19 -17.04
C ARG A 218 -26.03 2.48 -16.70
N ARG A 219 -26.74 3.42 -16.06
CA ARG A 219 -26.17 4.51 -15.27
C ARG A 219 -25.52 3.91 -14.03
N ILE A 220 -24.22 4.10 -13.86
CA ILE A 220 -23.52 3.91 -12.59
C ILE A 220 -23.71 5.22 -11.82
N TYR A 221 -24.45 5.17 -10.72
CA TYR A 221 -24.46 6.23 -9.72
C TYR A 221 -23.28 6.00 -8.77
N TRP A 222 -22.47 7.03 -8.61
CA TRP A 222 -21.61 7.16 -7.43
C TRP A 222 -22.52 7.62 -6.29
N GLY A 223 -22.54 6.84 -5.21
CA GLY A 223 -23.14 7.25 -3.94
C GLY A 223 -22.06 7.83 -3.05
N ASP A 224 -22.37 8.99 -2.47
CA ASP A 224 -21.63 9.63 -1.38
C ASP A 224 -21.66 8.79 -0.09
#